data_AF-A0A267EW62-F1
#
_entry.id   AF-A0A267EW62-F1
#
_cell.length_a   1.000
_cell.length_b   1.000
_cell.length_c   1.000
_cell.angle_alpha   90.00
_cell.angle_beta   90.00
_cell.angle_gamma   90.00
#
_symmetry.space_group_name_H-M   'P 1'
#
loop_
_entity.id
_entity.type
_entity.pdbx_description
1 polymer ?
#
loop_
_entity_poly.entity_id
_entity_poly.type
_entity_poly.pdbx_seq_one_letter_code
_entity_poly.pdbx_strand_id
1 'polypeptide(L)'
;ALPKACIRYCFNDGVCAQCTGSGLNAVCNRCSCLAPFVGQRCESRGSALLAGGRGDAWHREVAVAVLLLTGLALLLLLGGLLLAWHRHRKQRWQQLDSVTFQHRIFHNEELPGKTEQLSG
;
A
#
# COMPACT_ATOMS: atom_id res chain seq x y z
N ALA A 1 -11.50 46.08 33.34
CA ALA A 1 -10.12 45.64 33.04
C ALA A 1 -9.89 44.28 33.68
N LEU A 2 -9.35 43.29 32.96
CA LEU A 2 -9.03 41.99 33.57
C LEU A 2 -7.90 42.14 34.60
N PRO A 3 -7.94 41.41 35.72
CA PRO A 3 -6.86 41.42 36.70
C PRO A 3 -5.55 40.91 36.09
N LYS A 4 -4.42 41.55 36.42
CA LYS A 4 -3.08 41.27 35.86
C LYS A 4 -2.67 39.79 35.96
N ALA A 5 -3.14 39.06 36.97
CA ALA A 5 -2.86 37.64 37.15
C ALA A 5 -3.44 36.76 36.00
N CYS A 6 -4.61 37.10 35.46
CA CYS A 6 -5.20 36.37 34.33
C CYS A 6 -4.57 36.72 32.98
N ILE A 7 -3.87 37.86 32.89
CA ILE A 7 -3.18 38.29 31.65
C ILE A 7 -1.93 37.43 31.39
N ARG A 8 -1.28 36.92 32.43
CA ARG A 8 -0.05 36.10 32.30
C ARG A 8 -0.28 34.59 32.39
N TYR A 9 -1.53 34.13 32.50
CA TYR A 9 -1.81 32.71 32.62
C TYR A 9 -1.70 31.98 31.27
N CYS A 10 -2.19 32.60 30.20
CA CYS A 10 -2.09 32.07 28.84
C CYS A 10 -0.76 32.51 28.21
N PHE A 11 -0.07 31.58 27.55
CA PHE A 11 1.17 31.84 26.81
C PHE A 11 0.87 32.30 25.38
N ASN A 12 1.90 32.77 24.67
CA ASN A 12 1.86 33.09 23.23
C ASN A 12 0.67 34.00 22.83
N ASP A 13 0.47 35.08 23.59
CA ASP A 13 -0.61 36.06 23.41
C ASP A 13 -2.04 35.50 23.51
N GLY A 14 -2.21 34.30 24.08
CA GLY A 14 -3.53 33.73 24.36
C GLY A 14 -4.37 34.63 25.28
N VAL A 15 -5.68 34.67 25.02
CA VAL A 15 -6.62 35.50 25.80
C VAL A 15 -7.35 34.62 26.80
N CYS A 16 -7.39 35.02 28.07
CA CYS A 16 -8.20 34.32 29.06
C CYS A 16 -9.70 34.52 28.77
N ALA A 17 -10.42 33.43 28.48
CA ALA A 17 -11.85 33.48 28.17
C ALA A 17 -12.71 33.59 29.45
N GLN A 18 -12.26 32.98 30.55
CA GLN A 18 -12.95 33.04 31.83
C GLN A 18 -11.94 33.16 32.97
N CYS A 19 -11.90 34.33 33.58
CA CYS A 19 -11.08 34.65 34.74
C CYS A 19 -11.98 34.72 35.97
N THR A 20 -11.73 33.85 36.94
CA THR A 20 -12.48 33.78 38.20
C THR A 20 -11.60 34.26 39.35
N GLY A 21 -12.20 34.95 40.33
CA GLY A 21 -11.48 35.54 41.47
C GLY A 21 -11.04 36.99 41.21
N SER A 22 -10.39 37.59 42.20
CA SER A 22 -9.98 38.99 42.19
C SER A 22 -8.56 39.18 42.74
N GLY A 23 -7.88 40.23 42.28
CA GLY A 23 -6.53 40.58 42.73
C GLY A 23 -5.47 39.54 42.33
N LEU A 24 -4.69 39.08 43.31
CA LEU A 24 -3.60 38.09 43.13
C LEU A 24 -4.11 36.64 43.02
N ASN A 25 -5.35 36.39 43.46
CA ASN A 25 -5.96 35.05 43.46
C ASN A 25 -6.78 34.78 42.18
N ALA A 26 -6.66 35.63 41.16
CA ALA A 26 -7.41 35.45 39.94
C ALA A 26 -6.84 34.27 39.13
N VAL A 27 -7.68 33.28 38.86
CA VAL A 27 -7.33 32.07 38.11
C VAL A 27 -8.06 32.10 36.78
N CYS A 28 -7.33 31.79 35.70
CA CYS A 28 -7.92 31.61 34.40
C CYS A 28 -8.30 30.14 34.21
N ASN A 29 -9.58 29.86 33.98
CA ASN A 29 -10.06 28.49 33.80
C ASN A 29 -9.87 27.99 32.37
N ARG A 30 -9.86 28.91 31.40
CA ARG A 30 -9.75 28.55 29.98
C ARG A 30 -9.08 29.66 29.18
N CYS A 31 -8.08 29.28 28.39
CA CYS A 31 -7.44 30.15 27.41
C CYS A 31 -8.07 29.98 26.02
N SER A 32 -8.19 31.10 25.30
CA SER A 32 -8.46 31.16 23.87
C SER A 32 -7.13 31.41 23.15
N CYS A 33 -6.66 30.42 22.41
CA CYS A 33 -5.36 30.48 21.74
C CYS A 33 -5.49 31.09 20.36
N LEU A 34 -4.58 32.01 20.02
CA LEU A 34 -4.41 32.48 18.65
C LEU A 34 -3.66 31.42 17.85
N ALA A 35 -4.13 31.15 16.64
CA ALA A 35 -3.40 30.29 15.71
C ALA A 35 -1.99 30.85 15.47
N PRO A 36 -0.94 30.01 15.43
CA PRO A 36 -0.97 28.54 15.36
C PRO A 36 -0.92 27.84 16.73
N PHE A 37 -1.07 28.52 17.87
CA PHE A 37 -0.82 27.93 19.18
C PHE A 37 -2.00 27.10 19.70
N VAL A 38 -1.69 26.03 20.43
CA VAL A 38 -2.62 25.04 20.98
C VAL A 38 -2.17 24.60 22.39
N GLY A 39 -3.02 23.85 23.09
CA GLY A 39 -2.80 23.43 24.49
C GLY A 39 -3.72 24.14 25.47
N GLN A 40 -3.74 23.73 26.73
CA GLN A 40 -4.66 24.30 27.73
C GLN A 40 -4.35 25.77 28.03
N ARG A 41 -3.08 26.16 27.87
CA ARG A 41 -2.56 27.51 28.13
C ARG A 41 -1.89 28.10 26.89
N CYS A 42 -2.13 27.55 25.70
CA CYS A 42 -1.52 27.98 24.44
C CYS A 42 0.02 27.85 24.41
N GLU A 43 0.57 26.97 25.24
CA GLU A 43 2.00 26.76 25.45
C GLU A 43 2.69 26.10 24.25
N SER A 44 1.93 25.33 23.45
CA SER A 44 2.47 24.57 22.34
C SER A 44 2.17 25.25 21.02
N ARG A 45 3.15 25.34 20.11
CA ARG A 45 2.86 25.68 18.72
C ARG A 45 2.17 24.47 18.09
N GLY A 46 0.93 24.64 17.66
CA GLY A 46 0.27 23.69 16.79
C GLY A 46 1.02 23.65 15.48
N SER A 47 2.01 22.76 15.40
CA SER A 47 2.42 22.18 14.12
C SER A 47 1.14 21.77 13.40
N ALA A 48 1.10 21.85 12.08
CA ALA A 48 -0.03 21.48 11.22
C ALA A 48 -0.39 19.97 11.32
N LEU A 49 -0.71 19.49 12.52
CA LEU A 49 -1.28 18.20 12.89
C LEU A 49 -2.80 18.32 13.03
N LEU A 50 -3.40 19.34 12.41
CA LEU A 50 -4.77 19.25 11.89
C LEU A 50 -4.86 18.27 10.69
N ALA A 51 -3.83 17.47 10.44
CA ALA A 51 -3.93 16.18 9.75
C ALA A 51 -4.38 15.02 10.67
N GLY A 52 -4.57 15.24 11.98
CA GLY A 52 -4.84 14.17 12.96
C GLY A 52 -6.31 13.74 13.15
N GLY A 53 -7.23 14.15 12.28
CA GLY A 53 -8.64 13.70 12.34
C GLY A 53 -9.27 13.31 11.00
N ARG A 54 -8.65 13.72 9.88
CA ARG A 54 -9.03 13.32 8.51
C ARG A 54 -7.89 12.62 7.75
N GLY A 55 -6.64 12.78 8.19
CA GLY A 55 -5.48 12.13 7.59
C GLY A 55 -5.49 10.62 7.77
N ASP A 56 -5.93 10.09 8.92
CA ASP A 56 -5.95 8.65 9.15
C ASP A 56 -6.94 7.89 8.26
N ALA A 57 -8.08 8.52 7.94
CA ALA A 57 -9.05 7.95 7.00
C ALA A 57 -8.51 7.97 5.57
N TRP A 58 -7.92 9.10 5.14
CA TRP A 58 -7.32 9.21 3.81
C TRP A 58 -6.10 8.30 3.63
N HIS A 59 -5.22 8.21 4.64
CA HIS A 59 -4.08 7.29 4.61
C HIS A 59 -4.51 5.83 4.65
N ARG A 60 -5.61 5.49 5.34
CA ARG A 60 -6.20 4.14 5.26
C ARG A 60 -6.75 3.84 3.87
N GLU A 61 -7.48 4.75 3.25
CA GLU A 61 -8.01 4.56 1.90
C GLU A 61 -6.89 4.42 0.87
N VAL A 62 -5.85 5.26 0.96
CA VAL A 62 -4.68 5.17 0.09
C VAL A 62 -3.91 3.86 0.33
N ALA A 63 -3.72 3.43 1.59
CA ALA A 63 -3.07 2.17 1.89
C ALA A 63 -3.85 0.96 1.35
N VAL A 64 -5.18 0.96 1.47
CA VAL A 64 -6.06 -0.08 0.91
C VAL A 64 -5.98 -0.08 -0.62
N ALA A 65 -6.03 1.10 -1.26
CA ALA A 65 -5.91 1.20 -2.71
C ALA A 65 -4.55 0.67 -3.21
N VAL A 66 -3.45 1.00 -2.52
CA VAL A 66 -2.11 0.50 -2.85
C VAL A 66 -2.02 -1.02 -2.66
N LEU A 67 -2.59 -1.57 -1.59
CA LEU A 67 -2.63 -3.03 -1.36
C LEU A 67 -3.45 -3.75 -2.43
N LEU A 68 -4.60 -3.19 -2.84
CA LEU A 68 -5.42 -3.76 -3.90
C LEU A 68 -4.71 -3.73 -5.25
N LEU A 69 -4.07 -2.60 -5.61
CA LEU A 69 -3.33 -2.47 -6.87
C LEU A 69 -2.12 -3.39 -6.94
N THR A 70 -1.34 -3.46 -5.86
CA THR A 70 -0.17 -4.35 -5.78
C THR A 70 -0.58 -5.82 -5.79
N GLY A 71 -1.65 -6.18 -5.08
CA GLY A 71 -2.24 -7.52 -5.10
C GLY A 71 -2.74 -7.93 -6.49
N LEU A 72 -3.46 -7.04 -7.19
CA LEU A 72 -3.93 -7.28 -8.56
C LEU A 72 -2.75 -7.48 -9.53
N ALA A 73 -1.72 -6.65 -9.43
CA ALA A 73 -0.52 -6.77 -10.25
C ALA A 73 0.19 -8.12 -10.03
N LEU A 74 0.30 -8.57 -8.78
CA LEU A 74 0.85 -9.89 -8.43
C LEU A 74 0.03 -11.03 -9.02
N LEU A 75 -1.31 -10.96 -8.95
CA LEU A 75 -2.19 -11.95 -9.56
C LEU A 75 -2.05 -12.01 -11.08
N LEU A 76 -1.94 -10.85 -11.75
CA LEU A 76 -1.73 -10.80 -13.20
C LEU A 76 -0.37 -11.36 -13.59
N LEU A 77 0.68 -11.09 -12.83
CA LEU A 77 2.01 -11.66 -13.05
C LEU A 77 2.00 -13.19 -12.88
N LEU A 78 1.39 -13.71 -11.82
CA LEU A 78 1.24 -15.14 -11.59
C LEU A 78 0.40 -15.81 -12.69
N GLY A 79 -0.72 -15.22 -13.06
CA GLY A 79 -1.56 -15.70 -14.16
C GLY A 79 -0.83 -15.71 -15.50
N GLY A 80 -0.07 -14.65 -15.81
CA GLY A 80 0.78 -14.56 -16.99
C GLY A 80 1.88 -15.62 -17.01
N LEU A 81 2.55 -15.86 -15.88
CA LEU A 81 3.54 -16.92 -15.72
C LEU A 81 2.93 -18.31 -15.94
N LEU A 82 1.75 -18.57 -15.36
CA LEU A 82 1.05 -19.84 -15.54
C LEU A 82 0.63 -20.05 -17.00
N LEU A 83 0.14 -19.01 -17.68
CA LEU A 83 -0.21 -19.07 -19.09
C LEU A 83 1.02 -19.29 -19.98
N ALA A 84 2.12 -18.58 -19.71
CA ALA A 84 3.38 -18.74 -20.42
C ALA A 84 3.93 -20.15 -20.22
N TRP A 85 3.93 -20.65 -18.98
CA TRP A 85 4.32 -22.01 -18.65
C TRP A 85 3.46 -23.05 -19.37
N HIS A 86 2.13 -22.87 -19.39
CA HIS A 86 1.22 -23.77 -20.06
C HIS A 86 1.44 -23.80 -21.58
N ARG A 87 1.63 -22.62 -22.20
CA ARG A 87 1.95 -22.52 -23.63
C ARG A 87 3.29 -23.17 -23.95
N HIS A 88 4.31 -22.91 -23.16
CA HIS A 88 5.63 -23.50 -23.33
C HIS A 88 5.60 -25.02 -23.14
N ARG A 89 4.86 -25.53 -22.16
CA ARG A 89 4.66 -26.97 -21.97
C ARG A 89 3.98 -27.59 -23.19
N LYS A 90 2.92 -26.96 -23.72
CA LYS A 90 2.25 -27.42 -24.94
C LYS A 90 3.18 -27.43 -26.16
N GLN A 91 4.02 -26.40 -26.32
CA GLN A 91 5.01 -26.34 -27.39
C GLN A 91 6.08 -27.43 -27.25
N ARG A 92 6.57 -27.70 -26.04
CA ARG A 92 7.52 -28.79 -25.79
C ARG A 92 6.95 -30.16 -26.15
N TRP A 93 5.69 -30.43 -25.82
CA TRP A 93 5.04 -31.68 -26.22
C TRP A 93 4.94 -31.81 -27.74
N GLN A 94 4.57 -30.72 -28.43
CA GLN A 94 4.55 -30.70 -29.91
C GLN A 94 5.94 -30.90 -30.54
N GLN A 95 7.00 -30.36 -29.93
CA GLN A 95 8.38 -30.59 -30.39
C GLN A 95 8.87 -32.01 -30.09
N LEU A 96 8.50 -32.61 -28.95
CA LEU A 96 8.83 -34.02 -28.69
C LEU A 96 8.13 -34.92 -29.70
N ASP A 97 6.86 -34.69 -30.02
CA ASP A 97 6.13 -35.49 -30.99
C ASP A 97 6.75 -35.38 -32.40
N SER A 98 7.18 -34.19 -32.83
CA SER A 98 7.83 -34.03 -34.13
C SER A 98 9.22 -34.68 -34.21
N VAL A 99 10.03 -34.57 -33.15
CA VAL A 99 11.34 -35.24 -33.07
C VAL A 99 11.16 -36.76 -33.03
N THR A 100 10.18 -37.27 -32.26
CA THR A 100 9.88 -38.70 -32.18
C THR A 100 9.37 -39.23 -33.52
N PHE A 101 8.54 -38.45 -34.23
CA PHE A 101 8.05 -38.80 -35.56
C PHE A 101 9.17 -38.79 -36.61
N GLN A 102 10.03 -37.78 -36.62
CA GLN A 102 11.23 -37.75 -37.47
C GLN A 102 12.12 -38.97 -37.20
N HIS A 103 12.41 -39.27 -35.93
CA HIS A 103 13.24 -40.42 -35.58
C HIS A 103 12.62 -41.75 -36.03
N ARG A 104 11.29 -41.87 -36.02
CA ARG A 104 10.55 -43.02 -36.55
C ARG A 104 10.62 -43.13 -38.07
N ILE A 105 10.57 -42.01 -38.79
CA ILE A 105 10.69 -42.00 -40.26
C ILE A 105 12.09 -42.47 -40.65
N PHE A 106 13.15 -41.89 -40.07
CA PHE A 106 14.53 -42.29 -40.38
C PHE A 106 14.79 -43.78 -40.09
N HIS A 107 14.28 -44.30 -38.95
CA HIS A 107 14.43 -45.73 -38.64
C HIS A 107 13.65 -46.66 -39.57
N ASN A 108 12.51 -46.21 -40.12
CA ASN A 108 11.76 -46.97 -41.13
C ASN A 108 12.39 -46.87 -42.53
N GLU A 109 13.06 -45.77 -42.85
CA GLU A 109 13.78 -45.60 -44.11
C GLU A 109 15.13 -46.35 -44.17
N GLU A 110 15.69 -46.75 -43.03
CA GLU A 110 16.90 -47.60 -42.94
C GLU A 110 16.62 -49.11 -43.03
N LEU A 111 15.35 -49.53 -43.13
CA LEU A 111 14.96 -50.93 -43.37
C LEU A 111 14.23 -51.17 -44.72
N PRO A 112 14.77 -50.76 -45.88
CA PRO A 112 14.31 -51.31 -47.15
C PRO A 112 15.05 -52.64 -47.37
N GLY A 113 14.49 -53.76 -46.87
CA GLY A 113 14.91 -55.07 -47.37
C GLY A 113 14.96 -56.25 -46.41
N LYS A 114 13.95 -56.47 -45.55
CA LYS A 114 13.82 -57.81 -44.93
C LYS A 114 12.40 -58.21 -44.52
N THR A 115 11.45 -58.17 -45.45
CA THR A 115 10.17 -58.91 -45.29
C THR A 115 9.66 -59.46 -46.62
N GLU A 116 10.51 -60.08 -47.43
CA GLU A 116 10.07 -61.03 -48.46
C GLU A 116 11.15 -62.12 -48.59
N GLN A 117 11.05 -63.16 -47.76
CA GLN A 117 11.53 -64.52 -48.04
C GLN A 117 11.29 -65.36 -46.78
N LEU A 118 10.12 -65.99 -46.68
CA LEU A 118 9.84 -67.23 -45.94
C LEU A 118 8.39 -67.67 -46.24
N SER A 119 8.16 -68.04 -47.50
CA SER A 119 7.13 -68.99 -47.92
C SER A 119 7.60 -69.59 -49.23
N GLY A 120 8.04 -70.83 -49.17
CA GLY A 120 8.67 -71.58 -50.25
C GLY A 120 9.42 -72.75 -49.64
#